data_AF-A0A2I0VBN8-F1
#
_entry.id   AF-A0A2I0VBN8-F1
#
_cell.length_a   1.000
_cell.length_b   1.000
_cell.length_c   1.000
_cell.angle_alpha   90.00
_cell.angle_beta   90.00
_cell.angle_gamma   90.00
#
_symmetry.space_group_name_H-M   'P 1'
#
loop_
_entity.id
_entity.type
_entity.pdbx_description
1 polymer ?
#
loop_
_entity_poly.entity_id
_entity_poly.type
_entity_poly.pdbx_seq_one_letter_code
_entity_poly.pdbx_strand_id
1 'polypeptide(L)'
;MVGRDKGRTLWRVLKIDRLEPFDLNILEDSAMYSENECNDLLKRIHEGNMSTGGLKFVTSCYGIVGFVKFLGPYYMMLITKRRLIGSMCGYNVYAITKSAMIAVPNSTVRSNMTISKNENRYKRLLCTVDLTKDFFFSYSYPVMRTLQKNLCDSQTGQVLYETMFVWNEFLTRGIRNRLKNNVWTVALVYGFFKQVCVISK
;
A
#
# COMPACT_ATOMS: atom_id res chain seq x y z
N MET A 1 9.81 -0.18 6.47
CA MET A 1 8.75 0.84 6.52
C MET A 1 8.18 0.84 7.93
N VAL A 2 7.69 1.99 8.38
CA VAL A 2 7.01 2.10 9.67
C VAL A 2 5.55 2.47 9.42
N GLY A 3 4.64 1.68 9.97
CA GLY A 3 3.21 1.90 9.96
C GLY A 3 2.75 2.38 11.32
N ARG A 4 1.74 3.23 11.36
CA ARG A 4 1.12 3.68 12.61
C ARG A 4 -0.39 3.77 12.46
N ASP A 5 -1.10 3.62 13.56
CA ASP A 5 -2.54 3.83 13.62
C ASP A 5 -2.89 5.33 13.59
N LYS A 6 -4.20 5.62 13.55
CA LYS A 6 -4.71 7.00 13.52
C LYS A 6 -4.41 7.75 14.82
N GLY A 7 -4.49 7.06 15.96
CA GLY A 7 -4.28 7.59 17.29
C GLY A 7 -2.82 7.81 17.65
N ARG A 8 -1.87 7.26 16.87
CA ARG A 8 -0.44 7.27 17.22
C ARG A 8 -0.24 6.62 18.59
N THR A 9 -0.75 5.42 18.74
CA THR A 9 -0.55 4.59 19.93
C THR A 9 0.16 3.29 19.56
N LEU A 10 0.07 2.87 18.31
CA LEU A 10 0.63 1.62 17.82
C LEU A 10 1.49 1.83 16.59
N TRP A 11 2.73 1.35 16.65
CA TRP A 11 3.67 1.33 15.54
C TRP A 11 4.02 -0.10 15.16
N ARG A 12 4.14 -0.33 13.85
CA ARG A 12 4.50 -1.62 13.25
C ARG A 12 5.63 -1.41 12.26
N VAL A 13 6.44 -2.44 12.09
CA VAL A 13 7.58 -2.40 11.16
C VAL A 13 7.41 -3.45 10.08
N LEU A 14 7.49 -3.00 8.83
CA LEU A 14 7.49 -3.87 7.65
C LEU A 14 8.89 -3.88 7.02
N LYS A 15 9.51 -5.05 6.96
CA LYS A 15 10.77 -5.27 6.25
C LYS A 15 10.48 -5.78 4.84
N ILE A 16 11.13 -5.17 3.85
CA ILE A 16 11.15 -5.65 2.47
C ILE A 16 12.59 -6.00 2.17
N ASP A 17 12.85 -7.29 1.99
CA ASP A 17 14.16 -7.80 1.63
C ASP A 17 14.40 -7.62 0.12
N ARG A 18 15.64 -7.26 -0.22
CA ARG A 18 16.09 -7.02 -1.60
C ARG A 18 17.17 -8.00 -2.04
N LEU A 19 17.54 -8.96 -1.19
CA LEU A 19 18.60 -9.95 -1.46
C LEU A 19 18.17 -11.02 -2.45
N GLU A 20 16.89 -11.38 -2.46
CA GLU A 20 16.36 -12.31 -3.46
C GLU A 20 16.06 -11.57 -4.79
N PRO A 21 16.62 -12.03 -5.93
CA PRO A 21 16.46 -11.33 -7.20
C PRO A 21 15.11 -11.59 -7.86
N PHE A 22 14.48 -12.73 -7.57
CA PHE A 22 13.28 -13.16 -8.27
C PHE A 22 12.01 -13.14 -7.43
N ASP A 23 12.12 -13.13 -6.11
CA ASP A 23 10.98 -13.16 -5.21
C ASP A 23 10.94 -11.94 -4.28
N LEU A 24 9.74 -11.48 -3.97
CA LEU A 24 9.49 -10.37 -3.08
C LEU A 24 9.29 -10.88 -1.66
N ASN A 25 10.36 -10.82 -0.87
CA ASN A 25 10.33 -11.21 0.54
C ASN A 25 9.90 -10.03 1.42
N ILE A 26 8.72 -10.17 2.03
CA ILE A 26 8.14 -9.17 2.92
C ILE A 26 7.85 -9.84 4.25
N LEU A 27 8.32 -9.22 5.33
CA LEU A 27 8.12 -9.69 6.69
C LEU A 27 7.63 -8.52 7.54
N GLU A 28 6.59 -8.77 8.33
CA GLU A 28 6.15 -7.86 9.38
C GLU A 28 6.83 -8.28 10.69
N ASP A 29 7.39 -7.30 11.41
CA ASP A 29 7.86 -7.52 12.76
C ASP A 29 6.66 -7.83 13.67
N SER A 30 6.73 -8.91 14.44
CA SER A 30 5.64 -9.34 15.31
C SER A 30 5.46 -8.40 16.51
N ALA A 31 6.48 -7.62 16.87
CA ALA A 31 6.40 -6.67 17.97
C ALA A 31 5.54 -5.45 17.61
N MET A 32 4.75 -5.02 18.59
CA MET A 32 4.07 -3.72 18.57
C MET A 32 4.91 -2.73 19.36
N TYR A 33 5.14 -1.56 18.80
CA TYR A 33 5.97 -0.53 19.40
C TYR A 33 5.14 0.69 19.79
N SER A 34 5.57 1.37 20.84
CA SER A 34 5.28 2.78 21.09
C SER A 34 6.09 3.70 20.16
N GLU A 35 5.80 5.00 20.15
CA GLU A 35 6.55 5.98 19.36
C GLU A 35 8.05 5.98 19.72
N ASN A 36 8.35 5.97 21.02
CA ASN A 36 9.71 6.04 21.53
C ASN A 36 10.52 4.78 21.17
N GLU A 37 9.95 3.58 21.41
CA GLU A 37 10.61 2.32 21.06
C GLU A 37 10.86 2.21 19.55
N CYS A 38 9.91 2.69 18.74
CA CYS A 38 10.08 2.71 17.29
C CYS A 38 11.20 3.67 16.88
N ASN A 39 11.27 4.87 17.47
CA ASN A 39 12.35 5.82 17.21
C ASN A 39 13.72 5.25 17.61
N ASP A 40 13.82 4.60 18.77
CA ASP A 40 15.05 3.94 19.23
C ASP A 40 15.46 2.79 18.32
N LEU A 41 14.50 2.00 17.83
CA LEU A 41 14.74 0.97 16.82
C LEU A 41 15.30 1.58 15.52
N LEU A 42 14.67 2.63 14.99
CA LEU A 42 15.14 3.31 13.78
C LEU A 42 16.55 3.91 13.96
N LYS A 43 16.84 4.46 15.14
CA LYS A 43 18.17 4.98 15.49
C LYS A 43 19.23 3.89 15.50
N ARG A 44 18.96 2.75 16.16
CA ARG A 44 19.87 1.59 16.16
C ARG A 44 20.11 1.04 14.74
N ILE A 45 19.06 0.96 13.91
CA ILE A 45 19.21 0.56 12.50
C ILE A 45 20.07 1.56 11.73
N HIS A 46 19.86 2.86 11.94
CA HIS A 46 20.65 3.90 11.30
C HIS A 46 22.13 3.79 11.66
N GLU A 47 22.44 3.72 12.96
CA GLU A 47 23.80 3.59 13.50
C GLU A 47 24.49 2.31 13.01
N GLY A 48 23.79 1.17 13.05
CA GLY A 48 24.32 -0.11 12.56
C GLY A 48 24.60 -0.17 11.06
N ASN A 49 24.05 0.76 10.27
CA ASN A 49 24.25 0.84 8.82
C ASN A 49 25.05 2.08 8.39
N MET A 50 25.73 2.78 9.31
CA MET A 50 26.47 4.01 8.99
C MET A 50 27.53 3.81 7.90
N SER A 51 28.17 2.64 7.83
CA SER A 51 29.15 2.30 6.78
C SER A 51 28.56 2.30 5.36
N THR A 52 27.25 2.11 5.22
CA THR A 52 26.52 2.16 3.93
C THR A 52 25.68 3.43 3.76
N GLY A 53 25.90 4.42 4.63
CA GLY A 53 25.19 5.70 4.61
C GLY A 53 23.92 5.76 5.46
N GLY A 54 23.74 4.77 6.34
CA GLY A 54 22.68 4.74 7.36
C GLY A 54 21.27 4.57 6.81
N LEU A 55 20.29 4.68 7.71
CA LEU A 55 18.87 4.70 7.34
C LEU A 55 18.52 6.03 6.67
N LYS A 56 17.90 5.97 5.48
CA LYS A 56 17.45 7.14 4.72
C LYS A 56 15.94 7.17 4.59
N PHE A 57 15.36 8.33 4.86
CA PHE A 57 13.94 8.58 4.58
C PHE A 57 13.71 8.69 3.07
N VAL A 58 12.69 8.00 2.58
CA VAL A 58 12.33 7.99 1.14
C VAL A 58 11.05 8.79 0.90
N THR A 59 9.95 8.42 1.56
CA THR A 59 8.68 9.12 1.45
C THR A 59 7.75 8.71 2.59
N SER A 60 6.78 9.57 2.91
CA SER A 60 5.59 9.17 3.64
C SER A 60 4.56 8.60 2.66
N CYS A 61 3.73 7.69 3.15
CA CYS A 61 2.62 7.14 2.38
C CYS A 61 1.40 6.88 3.27
N TYR A 62 0.25 6.78 2.63
CA TYR A 62 -1.07 6.58 3.23
C TYR A 62 -1.63 5.18 2.96
N GLY A 63 -0.88 4.33 2.28
CA GLY A 63 -1.26 2.95 1.97
C GLY A 63 -0.42 2.39 0.83
N ILE A 64 -0.23 1.08 0.85
CA ILE A 64 0.38 0.33 -0.25
C ILE A 64 -0.73 -0.02 -1.25
N VAL A 65 -0.58 0.43 -2.49
CA VAL A 65 -1.44 0.03 -3.60
C VAL A 65 -1.11 -1.39 -4.03
N GLY A 66 0.17 -1.76 -3.98
CA GLY A 66 0.62 -3.12 -4.17
C GLY A 66 2.01 -3.19 -4.78
N PHE A 67 2.38 -4.38 -5.22
CA PHE A 67 3.66 -4.68 -5.84
C PHE A 67 3.45 -5.27 -7.22
N VAL A 68 4.32 -4.90 -8.15
CA VAL A 68 4.30 -5.41 -9.52
C VAL A 68 5.71 -5.73 -9.96
N LYS A 69 5.88 -6.87 -10.64
CA LYS A 69 7.10 -7.23 -11.33
C LYS A 69 6.80 -7.32 -12.82
N PHE A 70 7.64 -6.69 -13.62
CA PHE A 70 7.59 -6.80 -15.06
C PHE A 70 8.68 -7.77 -15.51
N LEU A 71 9.74 -7.30 -16.19
CA LEU A 71 10.89 -8.09 -16.60
C LEU A 71 12.10 -7.88 -15.68
N GLY A 72 12.15 -6.74 -14.98
CA GLY A 72 13.23 -6.37 -14.07
C GLY A 72 12.83 -6.47 -12.59
N PRO A 73 13.17 -5.46 -11.77
CA PRO A 73 12.94 -5.50 -10.33
C PRO A 73 11.44 -5.39 -10.00
N TYR A 74 11.10 -5.67 -8.75
CA TYR A 74 9.79 -5.32 -8.23
C TYR A 74 9.64 -3.79 -8.12
N TYR A 75 8.42 -3.31 -8.34
CA TYR A 75 8.00 -1.95 -8.04
C TYR A 75 6.96 -1.95 -6.96
N MET A 76 7.13 -1.04 -6.02
CA MET A 76 6.18 -0.75 -4.97
C MET A 76 5.35 0.47 -5.36
N MET A 77 4.03 0.32 -5.41
CA MET A 77 3.10 1.42 -5.67
C MET A 77 2.50 1.91 -4.35
N LEU A 78 2.55 3.23 -4.13
CA LEU A 78 2.18 3.88 -2.88
C LEU A 78 1.18 5.02 -3.13
N ILE A 79 0.29 5.23 -2.17
CA ILE A 79 -0.49 6.46 -2.06
C ILE A 79 0.33 7.45 -1.24
N THR A 80 0.77 8.55 -1.84
CA THR A 80 1.60 9.57 -1.16
C THR A 80 0.80 10.79 -0.72
N LYS A 81 -0.38 11.02 -1.30
CA LYS A 81 -1.37 11.98 -0.80
C LYS A 81 -2.79 11.44 -1.02
N ARG A 82 -3.69 11.80 -0.09
CA ARG A 82 -5.12 11.48 -0.16
C ARG A 82 -5.97 12.67 0.28
N ARG A 83 -7.23 12.70 -0.12
CA ARG A 83 -8.24 13.70 0.27
C ARG A 83 -9.48 13.00 0.81
N LEU A 84 -10.04 13.49 1.92
CA LEU A 84 -11.34 13.03 2.42
C LEU A 84 -12.43 13.48 1.43
N ILE A 85 -13.24 12.54 0.93
CA ILE A 85 -14.32 12.83 -0.04
C ILE A 85 -15.71 12.59 0.54
N GLY A 86 -15.80 11.98 1.72
CA GLY A 86 -17.03 11.75 2.45
C GLY A 86 -16.88 10.66 3.50
N SER A 87 -18.01 10.14 3.95
CA SER A 87 -18.14 9.04 4.88
C SER A 87 -19.30 8.12 4.49
N MET A 88 -19.15 6.83 4.76
CA MET A 88 -20.20 5.82 4.67
C MET A 88 -20.38 5.20 6.06
N CYS A 89 -21.59 5.27 6.62
CA CYS A 89 -21.89 4.74 7.96
C CYS A 89 -20.92 5.25 9.05
N GLY A 90 -20.50 6.52 8.98
CA GLY A 90 -19.54 7.13 9.91
C GLY A 90 -18.06 6.85 9.61
N TYR A 91 -17.75 5.98 8.65
CA TYR A 91 -16.38 5.68 8.24
C TYR A 91 -15.94 6.55 7.08
N ASN A 92 -14.76 7.16 7.21
CA ASN A 92 -14.20 8.04 6.18
C ASN A 92 -13.87 7.31 4.88
N VAL A 93 -14.17 7.94 3.76
CA VAL A 93 -13.80 7.54 2.40
C VAL A 93 -12.86 8.57 1.81
N TYR A 94 -11.80 8.11 1.17
CA TYR A 94 -10.73 8.95 0.65
C TYR A 94 -10.51 8.73 -0.84
N ALA A 95 -10.29 9.83 -1.57
CA ALA A 95 -9.71 9.78 -2.91
C ALA A 95 -8.18 9.88 -2.83
N ILE A 96 -7.50 9.28 -3.79
CA ILE A 96 -6.06 9.41 -3.99
C ILE A 96 -5.79 10.75 -4.70
N THR A 97 -4.85 11.54 -4.20
CA THR A 97 -4.45 12.80 -4.87
C THR A 97 -3.01 12.80 -5.34
N LYS A 98 -2.19 11.87 -4.86
CA LYS A 98 -0.86 11.61 -5.39
C LYS A 98 -0.46 10.16 -5.11
N SER A 99 0.15 9.53 -6.09
CA SER A 99 0.76 8.20 -5.97
C SER A 99 2.25 8.26 -6.33
N ALA A 100 2.99 7.21 -5.98
CA ALA A 100 4.37 7.05 -6.38
C ALA A 100 4.67 5.57 -6.67
N MET A 101 5.55 5.31 -7.63
CA MET A 101 6.08 3.99 -7.93
C MET A 101 7.58 3.98 -7.62
N ILE A 102 8.00 3.14 -6.67
CA ILE A 102 9.39 3.05 -6.21
C ILE A 102 9.94 1.69 -6.60
N ALA A 103 11.09 1.66 -7.28
CA ALA A 103 11.77 0.42 -7.60
C ALA A 103 12.36 -0.21 -6.33
N VAL A 104 12.28 -1.53 -6.24
CA VAL A 104 12.92 -2.36 -5.21
C VAL A 104 14.01 -3.19 -5.90
N PRO A 105 15.16 -2.58 -6.24
CA PRO A 105 16.20 -3.26 -7.01
C PRO A 105 16.96 -4.25 -6.14
N ASN A 106 17.34 -5.36 -6.76
CA ASN A 106 18.39 -6.26 -6.26
C ASN A 106 19.72 -5.84 -6.88
N SER A 107 20.80 -5.86 -6.11
CA SER A 107 22.15 -5.44 -6.55
C SER A 107 22.71 -6.27 -7.71
N THR A 108 22.27 -7.53 -7.86
CA THR A 108 22.72 -8.46 -8.91
C THR A 108 21.99 -8.27 -10.24
N VAL A 109 20.81 -7.63 -10.24
CA VAL A 109 20.00 -7.42 -11.45
C VAL A 109 20.45 -6.13 -12.13
N ARG A 110 21.66 -6.15 -12.72
CA ARG A 110 22.14 -5.11 -13.64
C ARG A 110 21.52 -5.33 -15.03
N SER A 111 21.04 -4.24 -15.63
CA SER A 111 20.15 -4.21 -16.79
C SER A 111 20.81 -4.64 -18.11
N ASN A 112 20.25 -5.66 -18.76
CA ASN A 112 20.41 -5.82 -20.21
C ASN A 112 19.58 -4.75 -20.94
N MET A 113 20.13 -4.14 -22.00
CA MET A 113 19.52 -3.02 -22.73
C MET A 113 18.15 -3.35 -23.39
N THR A 114 17.92 -4.62 -23.74
CA THR A 114 16.62 -5.10 -24.26
C THR A 114 15.57 -5.21 -23.17
N ILE A 115 15.97 -5.64 -21.96
CA ILE A 115 15.10 -5.70 -20.79
C ILE A 115 14.62 -4.28 -20.45
N SER A 116 15.48 -3.26 -20.50
CA SER A 116 15.09 -1.89 -20.15
C SER A 116 14.07 -1.25 -21.10
N LYS A 117 14.05 -1.59 -22.41
CA LYS A 117 13.04 -1.06 -23.35
C LYS A 117 11.64 -1.61 -23.07
N ASN A 118 11.52 -2.94 -22.98
CA ASN A 118 10.24 -3.59 -22.69
C ASN A 118 9.74 -3.27 -21.28
N GLU A 119 10.65 -3.23 -20.30
CA GLU A 119 10.38 -2.78 -18.94
C GLU A 119 9.73 -1.40 -18.92
N ASN A 120 10.34 -0.42 -19.60
CA ASN A 120 9.79 0.94 -19.66
C ASN A 120 8.45 0.99 -20.40
N ARG A 121 8.25 0.14 -21.41
CA ARG A 121 6.95 0.02 -22.09
C ARG A 121 5.86 -0.47 -21.12
N TYR A 122 6.11 -1.53 -20.35
CA TYR A 122 5.13 -2.05 -19.37
C TYR A 122 4.86 -1.05 -18.25
N LYS A 123 5.90 -0.35 -17.77
CA LYS A 123 5.74 0.73 -16.78
C LYS A 123 4.84 1.84 -17.30
N ARG A 124 5.06 2.29 -18.54
CA ARG A 124 4.20 3.30 -19.18
C ARG A 124 2.76 2.83 -19.29
N LEU A 125 2.54 1.57 -19.70
CA LEU A 125 1.20 1.00 -19.83
C LEU A 125 0.46 0.99 -18.49
N LEU A 126 1.12 0.57 -17.40
CA LEU A 126 0.52 0.61 -16.07
C LEU A 126 0.26 2.06 -15.61
N CYS A 127 1.17 2.98 -15.90
CA CYS A 127 1.03 4.41 -15.57
C CYS A 127 -0.04 5.14 -16.40
N THR A 128 -0.59 4.53 -17.46
CA THR A 128 -1.78 5.06 -18.16
C THR A 128 -2.99 5.08 -17.22
N VAL A 129 -3.04 4.18 -16.23
CA VAL A 129 -4.06 4.23 -15.18
C VAL A 129 -3.70 5.31 -14.18
N ASP A 130 -4.42 6.43 -14.26
CA ASP A 130 -4.27 7.53 -13.32
C ASP A 130 -5.01 7.24 -12.02
N LEU A 131 -4.25 6.79 -11.00
CA LEU A 131 -4.79 6.52 -9.67
C LEU A 131 -5.43 7.74 -8.99
N THR A 132 -5.21 8.96 -9.49
CA THR A 132 -5.82 10.17 -8.90
C THR A 132 -7.24 10.44 -9.42
N LYS A 133 -7.67 9.72 -10.45
CA LYS A 133 -8.99 9.87 -11.07
C LYS A 133 -9.89 8.70 -10.67
N ASP A 134 -11.01 9.01 -10.03
CA ASP A 134 -12.10 8.06 -9.80
C ASP A 134 -11.72 6.81 -8.97
N PHE A 135 -10.57 6.84 -8.29
CA PHE A 135 -10.18 5.85 -7.29
C PHE A 135 -10.44 6.35 -5.88
N PHE A 136 -11.13 5.51 -5.10
CA PHE A 136 -11.39 5.77 -3.70
C PHE A 136 -11.23 4.51 -2.85
N PHE A 137 -11.03 4.73 -1.55
CA PHE A 137 -10.84 3.67 -0.57
C PHE A 137 -11.25 4.14 0.83
N SER A 138 -11.41 3.18 1.74
CA SER A 138 -11.52 3.43 3.17
C SER A 138 -10.59 2.51 3.93
N TYR A 139 -10.07 2.97 5.07
CA TYR A 139 -9.24 2.17 5.97
C TYR A 139 -10.05 1.21 6.83
N SER A 140 -11.31 1.57 7.09
CA SER A 140 -12.11 0.96 8.16
C SER A 140 -13.46 0.46 7.66
N TYR A 141 -13.79 0.69 6.38
CA TYR A 141 -15.04 0.25 5.78
C TYR A 141 -14.78 -0.47 4.44
N PRO A 142 -15.33 -1.69 4.22
CA PRO A 142 -15.22 -2.39 2.95
C PRO A 142 -16.06 -1.71 1.84
N VAL A 143 -15.52 -0.63 1.25
CA VAL A 143 -16.20 0.15 0.19
C VAL A 143 -16.42 -0.61 -1.12
N MET A 144 -15.72 -1.73 -1.32
CA MET A 144 -15.90 -2.63 -2.47
C MET A 144 -17.14 -3.52 -2.36
N ARG A 145 -17.82 -3.51 -1.21
CA ARG A 145 -19.05 -4.28 -0.95
C ARG A 145 -20.25 -3.34 -0.86
N THR A 146 -21.43 -3.89 -1.18
CA THR A 146 -22.69 -3.19 -0.94
C THR A 146 -22.96 -3.08 0.56
N LEU A 147 -23.77 -2.09 0.95
CA LEU A 147 -24.18 -1.92 2.35
C LEU A 147 -24.83 -3.18 2.91
N GLN A 148 -25.74 -3.81 2.15
CA GLN A 148 -26.39 -5.06 2.54
C GLN A 148 -25.38 -6.16 2.85
N LYS A 149 -24.37 -6.36 1.99
CA LYS A 149 -23.32 -7.36 2.25
C LYS A 149 -22.51 -7.02 3.51
N ASN A 150 -22.17 -5.75 3.72
CA ASN A 150 -21.43 -5.34 4.92
C ASN A 150 -22.22 -5.51 6.22
N LEU A 151 -23.57 -5.53 6.17
CA LEU A 151 -24.41 -5.73 7.35
C LEU A 151 -24.79 -7.20 7.59
N CYS A 152 -24.92 -8.00 6.54
CA CYS A 152 -25.43 -9.36 6.63
C CYS A 152 -24.34 -10.45 6.62
N ASP A 153 -23.12 -10.14 6.19
CA ASP A 153 -22.03 -11.10 6.06
C ASP A 153 -21.01 -10.94 7.20
N SER A 154 -20.68 -12.03 7.89
CA SER A 154 -19.69 -12.08 8.96
C SER A 154 -18.26 -12.35 8.45
N GLN A 155 -18.07 -12.49 7.13
CA GLN A 155 -16.73 -12.63 6.55
C GLN A 155 -15.84 -11.45 6.93
N THR A 156 -14.62 -11.75 7.34
CA THR A 156 -13.59 -10.76 7.66
C THR A 156 -12.26 -11.16 7.04
N GLY A 157 -11.26 -10.27 7.12
CA GLY A 157 -9.90 -10.59 6.68
C GLY A 157 -9.72 -10.57 5.16
N GLN A 158 -8.97 -11.55 4.63
CA GLN A 158 -8.51 -11.54 3.24
C GLN A 158 -9.59 -11.87 2.22
N VAL A 159 -10.55 -12.73 2.59
CA VAL A 159 -11.68 -13.13 1.73
C VAL A 159 -12.50 -11.92 1.27
N LEU A 160 -12.54 -10.85 2.08
CA LEU A 160 -13.20 -9.59 1.72
C LEU A 160 -12.66 -8.97 0.43
N TYR A 161 -11.40 -9.24 0.09
CA TYR A 161 -10.69 -8.57 -0.98
C TYR A 161 -10.63 -9.37 -2.29
N GLU A 162 -11.05 -10.64 -2.27
CA GLU A 162 -11.11 -11.52 -3.44
C GLU A 162 -12.41 -11.25 -4.23
N THR A 163 -12.56 -10.00 -4.70
CA THR A 163 -13.74 -9.58 -5.45
C THR A 163 -13.35 -8.75 -6.66
N MET A 164 -14.19 -8.78 -7.71
CA MET A 164 -13.98 -8.00 -8.93
C MET A 164 -13.98 -6.48 -8.72
N PHE A 165 -14.45 -6.00 -7.56
CA PHE A 165 -14.52 -4.57 -7.22
C PHE A 165 -13.26 -4.05 -6.54
N VAL A 166 -12.31 -4.93 -6.19
CA VAL A 166 -10.99 -4.53 -5.68
C VAL A 166 -10.01 -4.46 -6.85
N TRP A 167 -9.86 -3.27 -7.42
CA TRP A 167 -9.04 -3.05 -8.61
C TRP A 167 -7.59 -3.51 -8.44
N ASN A 168 -7.01 -3.31 -7.25
CA ASN A 168 -5.63 -3.68 -6.92
C ASN A 168 -5.49 -5.06 -6.25
N GLU A 169 -6.45 -5.97 -6.41
CA GLU A 169 -6.39 -7.32 -5.81
C GLU A 169 -5.10 -8.03 -6.22
N PHE A 170 -4.83 -8.11 -7.52
CA PHE A 170 -3.62 -8.77 -8.04
C PHE A 170 -2.33 -8.17 -7.46
N LEU A 171 -2.24 -6.83 -7.42
CA LEU A 171 -1.08 -6.10 -6.91
C LEU A 171 -0.83 -6.35 -5.41
N THR A 172 -1.88 -6.66 -4.65
CA THR A 172 -1.80 -6.85 -3.20
C THR A 172 -1.76 -8.32 -2.79
N ARG A 173 -2.03 -9.25 -3.71
CA ARG A 173 -2.07 -10.69 -3.44
C ARG A 173 -0.79 -11.22 -2.79
N GLY A 174 0.38 -10.85 -3.31
CA GLY A 174 1.67 -11.33 -2.78
C GLY A 174 1.91 -10.93 -1.32
N ILE A 175 1.77 -9.64 -1.00
CA ILE A 175 1.94 -9.15 0.38
C ILE A 175 0.89 -9.74 1.33
N ARG A 176 -0.37 -9.85 0.89
CA ARG A 176 -1.43 -10.47 1.69
C ARG A 176 -1.13 -11.94 1.97
N ASN A 177 -0.78 -12.72 0.96
CA ASN A 177 -0.53 -14.15 1.14
C ASN A 177 0.64 -14.43 2.08
N ARG A 178 1.65 -13.55 2.12
CA ARG A 178 2.81 -13.67 3.03
C ARG A 178 2.47 -13.24 4.46
N LEU A 179 1.85 -12.06 4.62
CA LEU A 179 1.61 -11.50 5.96
C LEU A 179 0.34 -12.04 6.64
N LYS A 180 -0.54 -12.69 5.88
CA LYS A 180 -1.86 -13.18 6.34
C LYS A 180 -2.74 -12.08 6.95
N ASN A 181 -2.47 -10.82 6.62
CA ASN A 181 -3.28 -9.67 7.00
C ASN A 181 -3.38 -8.66 5.85
N ASN A 182 -4.13 -7.58 6.07
CA ASN A 182 -4.37 -6.52 5.08
C ASN A 182 -3.99 -5.12 5.60
N VAL A 183 -3.35 -5.01 6.76
CA VAL A 183 -3.12 -3.76 7.51
C VAL A 183 -2.28 -2.75 6.70
N TRP A 184 -1.37 -3.25 5.87
CA TRP A 184 -0.46 -2.43 5.07
C TRP A 184 -1.04 -1.98 3.72
N THR A 185 -2.09 -2.65 3.26
CA THR A 185 -2.69 -2.44 1.93
C THR A 185 -4.06 -1.80 2.05
N VAL A 186 -4.52 -1.15 0.97
CA VAL A 186 -5.90 -0.65 0.88
C VAL A 186 -6.62 -1.31 -0.29
N ALA A 187 -7.93 -1.53 -0.17
CA ALA A 187 -8.76 -1.90 -1.32
C ALA A 187 -9.09 -0.65 -2.12
N LEU A 188 -8.64 -0.60 -3.38
CA LEU A 188 -9.01 0.47 -4.30
C LEU A 188 -10.24 0.07 -5.09
N VAL A 189 -11.25 0.93 -5.06
CA VAL A 189 -12.44 0.84 -5.91
C VAL A 189 -12.33 1.92 -6.97
N TYR A 190 -12.56 1.53 -8.23
CA TYR A 190 -12.66 2.46 -9.35
C TYR A 190 -14.13 2.76 -9.62
N GLY A 191 -14.48 4.04 -9.72
CA GLY A 191 -15.83 4.48 -10.03
C GLY A 191 -16.13 5.85 -9.44
N PHE A 192 -17.40 6.09 -9.11
CA PHE A 192 -17.85 7.39 -8.66
C PHE A 192 -18.27 7.37 -7.19
N PHE A 193 -17.85 8.39 -6.44
CA PHE A 193 -18.30 8.62 -5.06
C PHE A 193 -18.77 10.08 -4.91
N LYS A 194 -19.99 10.26 -4.39
CA LYS A 194 -20.53 11.58 -4.05
C LYS A 194 -21.38 11.48 -2.79
N GLN A 195 -21.14 12.39 -1.87
CA GLN A 195 -21.99 12.61 -0.69
C GLN A 195 -22.46 14.05 -0.69
N VAL A 196 -23.75 14.25 -0.48
CA VAL A 196 -24.38 15.57 -0.43
C VAL A 196 -25.02 15.72 0.94
N CYS A 197 -24.68 16.80 1.64
CA CYS A 197 -25.40 17.18 2.85
C CYS A 197 -26.70 17.87 2.42
N VAL A 198 -27.83 17.26 2.75
CA VAL A 198 -29.13 17.90 2.57
C VAL A 198 -29.45 18.58 3.89
N ILE A 199 -29.38 19.92 3.93
CA ILE A 199 -29.88 20.69 5.05
C ILE A 199 -31.40 20.67 4.93
N SER A 200 -32.08 19.92 5.80
CA SER A 200 -33.52 20.05 5.98
C SER A 200 -33.80 21.44 6.56
N LYS A 201 -34.46 22.28 5.76
CA LYS A 201 -35.04 23.55 6.23
C LYS A 201 -36.23 23.29 7.15
#